data_AF-A0A1Q3JVL5-F1
#
_entry.id   AF-A0A1Q3JVL5-F1
#
_cell.length_a   1.000
_cell.length_b   1.000
_cell.length_c   1.000
_cell.angle_alpha   90.00
_cell.angle_beta   90.00
_cell.angle_gamma   90.00
#
_symmetry.space_group_name_H-M   'P 1'
#
loop_
_entity.id
_entity.type
_entity.pdbx_description
1 polymer ?
#
loop_
_entity_poly.entity_id
_entity_poly.type
_entity_poly.pdbx_seq_one_letter_code
_entity_poly.pdbx_strand_id
1 'polypeptide(L)' 'MNQGKPQFIKDTAGKQLVILSKKEYDAIIDELEEAEDVRLYDDAKKNDSGERILFTDYLKQRQEK' A
#
# COMPACT_ATOMS: atom_id res chain seq x y z
N MET A 1 -20.27 -0.17 -10.04
CA MET A 1 -19.40 1.00 -9.88
C MET A 1 -20.14 2.22 -10.41
N ASN A 2 -20.35 3.26 -9.59
CA ASN A 2 -21.01 4.49 -10.05
C ASN A 2 -20.06 5.22 -11.00
N GLN A 3 -20.47 5.39 -12.26
CA GLN A 3 -19.70 6.08 -13.30
C GLN A 3 -19.85 7.60 -13.14
N GLY A 4 -19.16 8.19 -12.17
CA GLY A 4 -18.93 9.63 -12.15
C GLY A 4 -17.85 9.97 -13.18
N LYS A 5 -18.16 10.84 -14.16
CA LYS A 5 -17.13 11.37 -15.05
C LYS A 5 -16.25 12.32 -14.23
N PRO A 6 -14.93 12.11 -14.14
CA PRO A 6 -14.05 13.01 -13.40
C PRO A 6 -14.17 14.43 -13.96
N GLN A 7 -14.34 15.39 -13.07
CA GLN A 7 -14.41 16.80 -13.43
C GLN A 7 -13.05 17.45 -13.26
N PHE A 8 -12.63 18.18 -14.28
CA PHE A 8 -11.35 18.85 -14.32
C PHE A 8 -11.54 20.36 -14.20
N ILE A 9 -10.83 21.00 -13.27
CA ILE A 9 -10.80 22.47 -13.14
C ILE A 9 -9.36 22.98 -13.24
N LYS A 10 -9.19 24.25 -13.60
CA LYS A 10 -7.89 24.92 -13.58
C LYS A 10 -7.86 25.95 -12.46
N ASP A 11 -6.77 26.00 -11.71
CA ASP A 11 -6.55 27.09 -10.75
C ASP A 11 -6.09 28.38 -11.45
N THR A 12 -5.92 29.45 -10.69
CA THR A 12 -5.47 30.76 -11.20
C THR A 12 -4.03 30.74 -11.72
N ALA A 13 -3.24 29.72 -11.37
CA ALA A 13 -1.89 29.50 -11.87
C ALA A 13 -1.85 28.55 -13.09
N GLY A 14 -3.01 28.08 -13.56
CA GLY A 14 -3.15 27.19 -14.71
C GLY A 14 -2.94 25.70 -14.40
N LYS A 15 -2.83 25.31 -13.13
CA LYS A 15 -2.69 23.90 -12.72
C LYS A 15 -4.02 23.16 -12.89
N GLN A 16 -3.96 21.98 -13.49
CA GLN A 16 -5.12 21.11 -13.65
C GLN A 16 -5.39 20.33 -12.35
N LEU A 17 -6.62 20.40 -11.87
CA LEU A 17 -7.12 19.70 -10.68
C LEU A 17 -8.29 18.79 -11.07
N VAL A 18 -8.52 17.73 -10.30
CA VAL A 18 -9.67 16.82 -10.42
C VAL A 18 -10.56 16.97 -9.20
N ILE A 19 -11.87 17.06 -9.43
CA ILE A 19 -12.88 17.01 -8.37
C ILE A 19 -13.43 15.59 -8.32
N LEU A 20 -13.41 15.02 -7.12
CA LEU A 20 -13.99 13.73 -6.78
C LEU A 20 -15.04 13.92 -5.69
N SER A 21 -16.12 13.14 -5.72
CA SER A 21 -16.95 12.97 -4.53
C SER A 21 -16.15 12.26 -3.44
N LYS A 22 -16.56 12.45 -2.17
CA LYS A 22 -15.93 11.73 -1.06
C LYS A 22 -15.92 10.21 -1.29
N LYS A 23 -17.00 9.65 -1.82
CA LYS A 23 -17.11 8.21 -2.11
C LYS A 23 -16.10 7.74 -3.15
N GLU A 24 -15.85 8.54 -4.19
CA GLU A 24 -14.84 8.20 -5.22
C GLU A 24 -13.43 8.31 -4.67
N TYR A 25 -13.17 9.35 -3.86
CA TYR A 25 -11.88 9.49 -3.18
C TYR A 25 -11.61 8.31 -2.25
N ASP A 26 -12.56 7.98 -1.36
CA ASP A 26 -12.41 6.87 -0.41
C ASP A 26 -12.18 5.55 -1.15
N ALA A 27 -12.94 5.27 -2.21
CA ALA A 27 -12.76 4.04 -3.00
C ALA A 27 -11.37 3.95 -3.66
N ILE A 28 -10.81 5.06 -4.16
CA ILE A 28 -9.46 5.07 -4.72
C ILE A 28 -8.41 4.84 -3.63
N ILE A 29 -8.60 5.43 -2.45
CA ILE A 29 -7.69 5.20 -1.31
C ILE A 29 -7.72 3.74 -0.89
N ASP A 30 -8.91 3.15 -0.73
CA ASP A 30 -9.07 1.73 -0.36
C ASP A 30 -8.35 0.81 -1.38
N GLU A 31 -8.54 1.04 -2.68
CA GLU A 31 -7.86 0.26 -3.73
C GLU A 31 -6.33 0.41 -3.70
N LEU A 32 -5.81 1.60 -3.35
CA LEU A 32 -4.38 1.85 -3.23
C LEU A 32 -3.78 1.15 -2.00
N GLU A 33 -4.50 1.12 -0.87
CA GLU A 33 -4.08 0.42 0.34
C GLU A 33 -4.00 -1.09 0.10
N GLU A 34 -5.00 -1.68 -0.56
CA GLU A 34 -4.97 -3.09 -0.95
C GLU A 34 -3.78 -3.43 -1.86
N ALA A 35 -3.48 -2.56 -2.83
CA ALA A 35 -2.33 -2.74 -3.71
C ALA A 35 -0.99 -2.60 -2.96
N GLU A 36 -0.92 -1.73 -1.94
CA GLU A 36 0.25 -1.58 -1.09
C GLU A 36 0.47 -2.81 -0.20
N ASP A 37 -0.59 -3.39 0.37
CA ASP A 37 -0.49 -4.63 1.15
C ASP A 37 0.09 -5.79 0.33
N VAL A 38 -0.35 -5.95 -0.91
CA VAL A 38 0.20 -6.96 -1.84
C VAL A 38 1.68 -6.68 -2.12
N ARG A 39 2.03 -5.43 -2.41
CA ARG A 39 3.42 -5.02 -2.65
C ARG A 39 4.31 -5.31 -1.44
N LEU A 40 3.86 -4.98 -0.24
CA LEU A 40 4.59 -5.22 1.01
C LEU A 40 4.76 -6.71 1.30
N TYR A 41 3.73 -7.52 1.01
CA TYR A 41 3.84 -8.97 1.12
C TYR A 41 4.91 -9.53 0.17
N ASP A 42 4.87 -9.12 -1.10
CA ASP A 42 5.85 -9.56 -2.11
C ASP A 42 7.27 -9.11 -1.74
N ASP A 43 7.44 -7.86 -1.30
CA ASP A 43 8.73 -7.32 -0.85
C ASP A 43 9.27 -8.10 0.37
N ALA A 44 8.42 -8.43 1.34
CA ALA A 44 8.79 -9.24 2.51
C ALA A 44 9.14 -10.68 2.12
N LYS A 45 8.48 -11.24 1.10
CA LYS A 45 8.71 -12.61 0.63
C LYS A 45 9.86 -12.76 -0.34
N LYS A 46 10.25 -11.69 -1.03
CA LYS A 46 11.30 -11.71 -2.06
C LYS A 46 12.61 -12.35 -1.62
N ASN A 47 13.00 -12.14 -0.36
CA ASN A 47 14.23 -12.69 0.23
C ASN A 47 13.95 -13.73 1.32
N ASP A 48 12.70 -14.15 1.50
CA ASP A 48 12.32 -15.22 2.43
C ASP A 48 12.68 -16.57 1.81
N SER A 49 13.76 -17.20 2.29
CA SER A 49 14.18 -18.54 1.85
C SER A 49 13.21 -19.66 2.28
N GLY A 50 12.19 -19.32 3.09
CA GLY A 50 11.29 -20.30 3.69
C GLY A 50 11.90 -21.03 4.88
N GLU A 51 13.17 -20.79 5.21
CA GLU A 51 13.83 -21.37 6.38
C GLU A 51 13.20 -20.83 7.67
N ARG A 52 12.97 -21.72 8.62
CA ARG A 52 12.38 -21.41 9.91
C ARG A 52 13.26 -22.02 11.00
N ILE A 53 13.48 -21.28 12.07
CA ILE A 53 14.13 -21.75 13.28
C ILE A 53 13.15 -21.68 14.45
N LEU A 54 13.31 -22.57 15.44
CA LEU A 54 12.52 -22.46 16.66
C LEU A 54 12.86 -21.15 17.37
N PHE A 55 11.85 -20.50 17.93
CA PHE A 55 12.05 -19.25 18.68
C PHE A 55 13.05 -19.44 19.84
N THR A 56 13.03 -20.60 20.49
CA THR A 56 14.01 -20.96 21.54
C THR A 56 15.44 -21.00 21.02
N ASP A 57 15.65 -21.47 19.80
CA ASP A 57 16.98 -21.58 19.20
C ASP A 57 17.47 -20.22 18.71
N TYR A 58 16.56 -19.38 18.19
CA TYR A 58 16.84 -17.96 17.93
C TYR A 58 17.32 -17.22 19.19
N LEU A 59 16.62 -17.40 20.32
CA LEU A 59 16.96 -16.73 21.58
C LEU A 59 18.37 -17.13 22.08
N LYS A 60 18.75 -18.39 21.94
CA LYS A 60 20.11 -18.87 22.27
C LYS A 60 21.17 -18.20 21.39
N GLN A 61 20.99 -18.24 20.06
CA GLN A 61 21.92 -17.64 19.10
C GLN A 61 22.09 -16.13 19.30
N ARG A 62 21.04 -15.42 19.73
CA ARG A 62 21.09 -13.97 19.99
C ARG A 62 21.87 -13.62 21.25
N GLN A 63 21.80 -14.43 22.30
CA GLN A 63 22.50 -14.17 23.57
C GLN A 63 24.00 -14.46 23.51
N GLU A 64 24.44 -15.22 22.51
CA GLU A 64 25.85 -15.58 22.29
C GLU A 64 26.62 -14.54 21.43
N LYS A 65 25.93 -13.52 20.89
CA LYS A 65 26.53 -12.35 20.20
C LYS A 65 26.71 -11.17 21.14
#